data_AF-A0A945N016-F1
#
_entry.id   AF-A0A945N016-F1
#
_cell.length_a   1.000
_cell.length_b   1.000
_cell.length_c   1.000
_cell.angle_alpha   90.00
_cell.angle_beta   90.00
_cell.angle_gamma   90.00
#
_symmetry.space_group_name_H-M   'P 1'
#
loop_
_entity.id
_entity.type
_entity.pdbx_description
1 polymer ?
#
loop_
_entity_poly.entity_id
_entity_poly.type
_entity_poly.pdbx_seq_one_letter_code
_entity_poly.pdbx_strand_id
1 'polypeptide(L)'
;MTSAYTIGKVAQLTGLSPGRLRIWESRYNVVIPDRTPTGRRCYSDEHVIRLKLLAQLIEYGHNISTIAGRTEADLRDALEKARSDDPGRREVLVVDRMIENILSLNLRDCDAQLATAFVNLDPWRLADDVVLPVLDAIDVEARQKNRRLSRRHLLICLTSAPMEQTSGIA
;
A
#
# COMPACT_ATOMS: atom_id res chain seq x y z
N MET A 1 0.08 -31.25 2.25
CA MET A 1 -0.59 -31.73 1.03
C MET A 1 -0.18 -30.76 -0.07
N THR A 2 0.68 -31.17 -0.99
CA THR A 2 1.23 -30.28 -2.03
C THR A 2 0.23 -30.19 -3.18
N SER A 3 -0.43 -29.05 -3.35
CA SER A 3 -1.40 -28.87 -4.43
C SER A 3 -0.66 -28.65 -5.75
N ALA A 4 -1.02 -29.40 -6.79
CA ALA A 4 -0.41 -29.26 -8.12
C ALA A 4 -1.30 -28.42 -9.05
N TYR A 5 -0.80 -27.27 -9.48
CA TYR A 5 -1.49 -26.33 -10.36
C TYR A 5 -0.98 -26.37 -11.79
N THR A 6 -1.85 -26.11 -12.76
CA THR A 6 -1.46 -25.88 -14.17
C THR A 6 -1.02 -24.44 -14.37
N ILE A 7 -0.26 -24.15 -15.43
CA ILE A 7 0.17 -22.77 -15.75
C ILE A 7 -1.00 -21.79 -15.88
N GLY A 8 -2.14 -22.24 -16.40
CA GLY A 8 -3.35 -21.41 -16.49
C GLY A 8 -3.93 -21.07 -15.11
N LYS A 9 -3.93 -22.04 -14.19
CA LYS A 9 -4.37 -21.80 -12.82
C LYS A 9 -3.40 -20.89 -12.07
N VAL A 10 -2.08 -21.07 -12.23
CA VAL A 10 -1.06 -20.18 -11.65
C VAL A 10 -1.18 -18.76 -12.19
N ALA A 11 -1.43 -18.59 -13.49
CA ALA A 11 -1.68 -17.28 -14.08
C ALA A 11 -2.88 -16.58 -13.42
N GLN A 12 -3.99 -17.30 -13.23
CA GLN A 12 -5.16 -16.77 -12.51
C GLN A 12 -4.83 -16.39 -11.06
N LEU A 13 -4.06 -17.23 -10.35
CA LEU A 13 -3.74 -17.01 -8.94
C LEU A 13 -2.73 -15.88 -8.72
N THR A 14 -1.79 -15.68 -9.65
CA THR A 14 -0.70 -14.70 -9.53
C THR A 14 -0.99 -13.39 -10.25
N GLY A 15 -2.01 -13.33 -11.12
CA GLY A 15 -2.26 -12.18 -11.99
C GLY A 15 -1.26 -12.03 -13.15
N LEU A 16 -0.29 -12.96 -13.26
CA LEU A 16 0.71 -12.94 -14.32
C LEU A 16 0.20 -13.65 -15.58
N SER A 17 0.53 -13.13 -16.75
CA SER A 17 0.22 -13.83 -18.01
C SER A 17 1.05 -15.12 -18.13
N PRO A 18 0.52 -16.18 -18.78
CA PRO A 18 1.29 -17.41 -19.02
C PRO A 18 2.61 -17.15 -19.79
N GLY A 19 2.66 -16.11 -20.61
CA GLY A 19 3.89 -15.68 -21.30
C GLY A 19 4.94 -15.13 -20.33
N ARG A 20 4.54 -14.27 -19.38
CA ARG A 20 5.44 -13.75 -18.34
C ARG A 20 6.00 -14.87 -17.47
N LEU A 21 5.16 -15.80 -17.04
CA LEU A 21 5.56 -16.98 -16.25
C LEU A 21 6.66 -17.78 -16.98
N ARG A 22 6.44 -18.11 -18.26
CA ARG A 22 7.44 -18.86 -19.07
C ARG A 22 8.77 -18.12 -19.21
N ILE A 23 8.74 -16.80 -19.41
CA ILE A 23 9.97 -15.99 -19.49
C ILE A 23 10.69 -16.00 -18.15
N TRP A 24 9.96 -15.90 -17.04
CA TRP A 24 10.57 -15.89 -15.72
C TRP A 24 11.17 -17.25 -15.34
N GLU A 25 10.50 -18.34 -15.70
CA GLU A 25 11.04 -19.70 -15.61
C GLU A 25 12.34 -19.81 -16.41
N SER A 26 12.30 -19.50 -17.72
CA SER A 26 13.41 -19.78 -18.62
C SER A 26 14.62 -18.86 -18.43
N ARG A 27 14.38 -17.57 -18.17
CA ARG A 27 15.43 -16.55 -18.11
C ARG A 27 16.00 -16.35 -16.71
N TYR A 28 15.16 -16.49 -15.69
CA TYR A 28 15.51 -16.12 -14.32
C TYR A 28 15.44 -17.29 -13.35
N ASN A 29 14.97 -18.46 -13.80
CA ASN A 29 14.85 -19.68 -12.99
C ASN A 29 14.16 -19.43 -11.64
N VAL A 30 13.15 -18.56 -11.62
CA VAL A 30 12.49 -18.13 -10.37
C VAL A 30 11.74 -19.28 -9.68
N VAL A 31 11.26 -20.24 -10.46
CA VAL A 31 10.64 -21.49 -10.02
C VAL A 31 11.03 -22.58 -11.01
N ILE A 32 11.08 -23.83 -10.54
CA ILE A 32 11.34 -24.99 -11.38
C ILE A 32 10.08 -25.87 -11.31
N PRO A 33 9.17 -25.79 -12.30
CA PRO A 33 7.95 -26.58 -12.26
C PRO A 33 8.25 -28.07 -12.43
N ASP A 34 7.55 -28.88 -11.64
CA ASP A 34 7.52 -30.32 -11.83
C ASP A 34 6.84 -30.68 -13.16
N ARG A 35 7.08 -31.92 -13.62
CA ARG A 35 6.40 -32.44 -14.81
C ARG A 35 5.53 -33.63 -14.45
N THR A 36 4.30 -33.63 -14.96
CA THR A 36 3.43 -34.81 -14.92
C THR A 36 4.02 -35.94 -15.75
N PRO A 37 3.57 -37.20 -15.57
CA PRO A 37 3.92 -38.30 -16.47
C PRO A 37 3.60 -38.02 -17.94
N THR A 38 2.61 -37.16 -18.21
CA THR A 38 2.23 -36.69 -19.55
C THR A 38 3.07 -35.50 -20.06
N GLY A 39 4.10 -35.08 -19.32
CA GLY A 39 5.03 -34.01 -19.71
C GLY A 39 4.53 -32.58 -19.50
N ARG A 40 3.40 -32.38 -18.81
CA ARG A 40 2.84 -31.04 -18.54
C ARG A 40 3.48 -30.42 -17.30
N ARG A 41 3.67 -29.10 -17.30
CA ARG A 41 4.17 -28.33 -16.15
C ARG A 41 3.15 -28.33 -15.02
N CYS A 42 3.62 -28.64 -13.81
CA CYS A 42 2.89 -28.56 -12.56
C CYS A 42 3.62 -27.64 -11.57
N TYR A 43 2.86 -26.82 -10.87
CA TYR A 43 3.38 -25.89 -9.88
C TYR A 43 2.83 -26.26 -8.51
N SER A 44 3.67 -26.19 -7.49
CA SER A 44 3.23 -26.38 -6.11
C SER A 44 2.65 -25.08 -5.53
N ASP A 45 2.10 -25.16 -4.32
CA ASP A 45 1.71 -23.99 -3.54
C ASP A 45 2.89 -23.05 -3.29
N GLU A 46 4.07 -23.59 -3.01
CA GLU A 46 5.30 -22.81 -2.79
C GLU A 46 5.71 -22.03 -4.05
N HIS A 47 5.59 -22.64 -5.23
CA HIS A 47 5.81 -21.93 -6.50
C HIS A 47 4.85 -20.75 -6.67
N VAL A 48 3.57 -20.94 -6.34
CA VAL A 48 2.57 -19.87 -6.43
C VAL A 48 2.88 -18.74 -5.44
N ILE A 49 3.24 -19.07 -4.20
CA ILE A 49 3.61 -18.08 -3.18
C ILE A 49 4.79 -17.23 -3.65
N ARG A 50 5.86 -17.88 -4.13
CA ARG A 50 7.04 -17.17 -4.63
C ARG A 50 6.71 -16.26 -5.82
N LEU A 51 5.93 -16.75 -6.79
CA LEU A 51 5.52 -15.96 -7.95
C LEU A 51 4.65 -14.75 -7.54
N LYS A 52 3.77 -14.90 -6.54
CA LYS A 52 2.99 -13.78 -5.98
C LYS A 52 3.86 -12.71 -5.32
N LEU A 53 4.90 -13.10 -4.59
CA LEU A 53 5.83 -12.15 -3.96
C LEU A 53 6.59 -11.36 -5.02
N LEU A 54 7.11 -12.04 -6.05
CA LEU A 54 7.80 -11.41 -7.17
C LEU A 54 6.89 -10.46 -7.96
N ALA A 55 5.63 -10.87 -8.22
CA ALA A 55 4.65 -10.03 -8.90
C ALA A 55 4.40 -8.72 -8.14
N GLN A 56 4.13 -8.79 -6.83
CA GLN A 56 3.90 -7.61 -6.00
C GLN A 56 5.13 -6.68 -5.95
N LEU A 57 6.33 -7.23 -5.81
CA LEU A 57 7.54 -6.40 -5.80
C LEU A 57 7.75 -5.66 -7.14
N ILE A 58 7.36 -6.25 -8.26
CA ILE A 58 7.39 -5.55 -9.55
C ILE A 58 6.34 -4.44 -9.62
N GLU A 59 5.16 -4.64 -9.02
CA GLU A 59 4.16 -3.57 -8.88
C GLU A 59 4.70 -2.40 -8.05
N TYR A 60 5.52 -2.67 -7.04
CA TYR A 60 6.29 -1.67 -6.29
C TYR A 60 7.53 -1.13 -7.02
N GLY A 61 7.71 -1.45 -8.32
CA GLY A 61 8.77 -0.87 -9.16
C GLY A 61 10.11 -1.61 -9.12
N HIS A 62 10.23 -2.74 -8.42
CA HIS A 62 11.44 -3.54 -8.45
C HIS A 62 11.63 -4.25 -9.79
N ASN A 63 12.88 -4.39 -10.24
CA ASN A 63 13.19 -5.14 -11.45
C ASN A 63 13.31 -6.65 -11.16
N ILE A 64 12.67 -7.49 -11.98
CA ILE A 64 12.74 -8.95 -11.87
C ILE A 64 14.17 -9.48 -11.81
N SER A 65 15.12 -8.90 -12.55
CA SER A 65 16.52 -9.34 -12.56
C SER A 65 17.21 -9.20 -11.20
N THR A 66 16.77 -8.25 -10.38
CA THR A 66 17.35 -7.94 -9.06
C THR A 66 16.75 -8.80 -7.95
N ILE A 67 15.50 -9.23 -8.11
CA ILE A 67 14.76 -9.94 -7.07
C ILE A 67 14.65 -11.45 -7.34
N ALA A 68 14.81 -11.91 -8.58
CA ALA A 68 14.63 -13.31 -8.97
C ALA A 68 15.46 -14.32 -8.16
N GLY A 69 16.70 -13.95 -7.81
CA GLY A 69 17.62 -14.82 -7.07
C GLY A 69 17.48 -14.79 -5.55
N ARG A 70 16.57 -13.96 -5.00
CA ARG A 70 16.44 -13.77 -3.56
C ARG A 70 15.68 -14.92 -2.90
N THR A 71 15.95 -15.18 -1.62
CA THR A 71 15.19 -16.18 -0.86
C THR A 71 13.76 -15.70 -0.63
N GLU A 72 12.85 -16.60 -0.28
CA GLU A 72 11.47 -16.21 0.02
C GLU A 72 11.38 -15.26 1.23
N ALA A 73 12.27 -15.43 2.22
CA ALA A 73 12.38 -14.53 3.36
C ALA A 73 12.79 -13.12 2.93
N ASP A 74 13.83 -13.00 2.10
CA ASP A 74 14.29 -11.71 1.57
C ASP A 74 13.23 -11.01 0.71
N LEU A 75 12.44 -11.78 -0.04
CA LEU A 75 11.34 -11.24 -0.85
C LEU A 75 10.21 -10.69 0.04
N ARG A 76 9.89 -11.38 1.14
CA ARG A 76 8.91 -10.90 2.11
C ARG A 76 9.39 -9.62 2.81
N ASP A 77 10.64 -9.60 3.24
CA ASP A 77 11.24 -8.42 3.89
C ASP A 77 11.26 -7.22 2.94
N ALA A 78 11.71 -7.41 1.70
CA ALA A 78 11.69 -6.37 0.68
C ALA A 78 10.28 -5.85 0.40
N LEU A 79 9.27 -6.75 0.41
CA LEU A 79 7.88 -6.38 0.17
C LEU A 79 7.30 -5.58 1.34
N GLU A 80 7.63 -5.94 2.58
CA GLU A 80 7.21 -5.21 3.76
C GLU A 80 7.81 -3.80 3.79
N LYS A 81 9.09 -3.68 3.42
CA LYS A 81 9.75 -2.39 3.25
C LYS A 81 9.10 -1.56 2.15
N ALA A 82 8.88 -2.15 0.97
CA ALA A 82 8.23 -1.47 -0.15
C ALA A 82 6.80 -1.00 0.20
N ARG A 83 6.04 -1.79 0.96
CA ARG A 83 4.71 -1.41 1.48
C ARG A 83 4.75 -0.27 2.48
N SER A 84 5.78 -0.24 3.33
CA SER A 84 6.01 0.86 4.26
C SER A 84 6.46 2.13 3.55
N ASP A 85 7.05 1.99 2.36
CA ASP A 85 7.55 3.07 1.52
C ASP A 85 6.58 3.56 0.44
N ASP A 86 5.47 2.85 0.24
CA ASP A 86 4.42 3.17 -0.72
C ASP A 86 3.64 4.44 -0.33
N PRO A 87 3.76 5.56 -1.08
CA PRO A 87 3.09 6.80 -0.77
C PRO A 87 1.56 6.67 -0.74
N GLY A 88 0.98 5.90 -1.67
CA GLY A 88 -0.47 5.73 -1.78
C GLY A 88 -1.07 4.94 -0.61
N ARG A 89 -0.34 3.95 -0.09
CA ARG A 89 -0.76 3.22 1.11
C ARG A 89 -0.55 4.03 2.39
N ARG A 90 0.52 4.83 2.47
CA ARG A 90 0.68 5.79 3.58
C ARG A 90 -0.46 6.80 3.61
N GLU A 91 -0.86 7.35 2.47
CA GLU A 91 -2.00 8.26 2.33
C GLU A 91 -3.29 7.63 2.88
N VAL A 92 -3.66 6.43 2.43
CA VAL A 92 -4.87 5.71 2.90
C VAL A 92 -4.83 5.44 4.41
N LEU A 93 -3.69 4.99 4.95
CA LEU A 93 -3.54 4.74 6.38
C LEU A 93 -3.59 6.02 7.23
N VAL A 94 -3.10 7.15 6.69
CA VAL A 94 -3.23 8.46 7.32
C VAL A 94 -4.70 8.88 7.33
N VAL A 95 -5.43 8.71 6.23
CA VAL A 95 -6.88 9.04 6.16
C VAL A 95 -7.68 8.23 7.16
N ASP A 96 -7.56 6.91 7.16
CA ASP A 96 -8.33 6.04 8.05
C ASP A 96 -8.09 6.39 9.52
N ARG A 97 -6.82 6.61 9.89
CA ARG A 97 -6.45 6.99 11.26
C ARG A 97 -6.90 8.41 11.61
N MET A 98 -6.87 9.33 10.66
CA MET A 98 -7.32 10.70 10.86
C MET A 98 -8.85 10.75 11.03
N ILE A 99 -9.59 9.93 10.28
CA ILE A 99 -11.03 9.72 10.49
C ILE A 99 -11.29 9.18 11.91
N GLU A 100 -10.59 8.13 12.35
CA GLU A 100 -10.73 7.59 13.71
C GLU A 100 -10.44 8.62 14.81
N ASN A 101 -9.37 9.40 14.64
CA ASN A 101 -8.98 10.43 15.61
C ASN A 101 -9.99 11.58 15.67
N ILE A 102 -10.55 11.98 14.53
CA ILE A 102 -11.55 13.04 14.47
C ILE A 102 -12.89 12.55 15.03
N LEU A 103 -13.28 11.31 14.73
CA LEU A 103 -14.46 10.67 15.31
C LEU A 103 -14.33 10.49 16.84
N SER A 104 -13.11 10.30 17.35
CA SER A 104 -12.80 10.23 18.79
C SER A 104 -12.47 11.60 19.42
N LEU A 105 -12.57 12.71 18.66
CA LEU A 105 -12.26 14.08 19.08
C LEU A 105 -10.85 14.28 19.66
N ASN A 106 -9.90 13.43 19.29
CA ASN A 106 -8.53 13.52 19.77
C ASN A 106 -7.68 14.42 18.85
N LEU A 107 -7.93 15.73 18.94
CA LEU A 107 -7.33 16.75 18.08
C LEU A 107 -5.79 16.80 18.15
N ARG A 108 -5.20 16.39 19.27
CA ARG A 108 -3.74 16.38 19.47
C ARG A 108 -3.04 15.35 18.60
N ASP A 109 -3.67 14.19 18.39
CA ASP A 109 -3.13 13.14 17.53
C ASP A 109 -3.36 13.45 16.04
N CYS A 110 -4.37 14.25 15.70
CA CYS A 110 -4.57 14.77 14.35
C CYS A 110 -3.42 15.70 13.92
N ASP A 111 -2.98 16.62 14.78
CA ASP A 111 -1.90 17.57 14.46
C ASP A 111 -0.57 16.86 14.14
N ALA A 112 -0.17 15.88 14.96
CA ALA A 112 1.05 15.13 14.73
C ALA A 112 1.02 14.31 13.42
N GLN A 113 -0.16 13.78 13.06
CA GLN A 113 -0.35 12.99 11.85
C GLN A 113 -0.40 13.87 10.60
N LEU A 114 -1.09 15.00 10.66
CA LEU A 114 -1.06 16.01 9.60
C LEU A 114 0.36 16.49 9.35
N ALA A 115 1.11 16.87 10.40
CA ALA A 115 2.50 17.29 10.26
C ALA A 115 3.38 16.21 9.61
N THR A 116 3.15 14.94 9.96
CA THR A 116 3.85 13.81 9.31
C THR A 116 3.45 13.65 7.84
N ALA A 117 2.16 13.83 7.51
CA ALA A 117 1.66 13.75 6.15
C ALA A 117 2.19 14.90 5.27
N PHE A 118 2.25 16.12 5.80
CA PHE A 118 2.84 17.29 5.12
C PHE A 118 4.31 17.10 4.74
N VAL A 119 5.10 16.40 5.55
CA VAL A 119 6.53 16.15 5.28
C VAL A 119 6.74 15.08 4.21
N ASN A 120 5.82 14.12 4.11
CA ASN A 120 6.02 12.92 3.30
C ASN A 120 5.23 12.89 1.99
N LEU A 121 4.27 13.80 1.81
CA LEU A 121 3.38 13.84 0.65
C LEU A 121 3.55 15.14 -0.15
N ASP A 122 3.27 15.06 -1.44
CA ASP A 122 3.16 16.26 -2.28
C ASP A 122 1.99 17.13 -1.79
N PRO A 123 2.12 18.47 -1.71
CA PRO A 123 1.07 19.35 -1.20
C PRO A 123 -0.29 19.20 -1.88
N TRP A 124 -0.31 18.88 -3.18
CA TRP A 124 -1.56 18.67 -3.92
C TRP A 124 -2.20 17.32 -3.59
N ARG A 125 -1.39 16.27 -3.42
CA ARG A 125 -1.87 14.95 -2.97
C ARG A 125 -2.40 14.98 -1.55
N LEU A 126 -1.75 15.73 -0.67
CA LEU A 126 -2.28 15.90 0.69
C LEU A 126 -3.69 16.51 0.67
N ALA A 127 -3.95 17.46 -0.23
CA ALA A 127 -5.28 18.05 -0.37
C ALA A 127 -6.31 17.03 -0.88
N ASP A 128 -6.04 16.39 -2.02
CA ASP A 128 -6.99 15.48 -2.68
C ASP A 128 -7.16 14.13 -1.96
N ASP A 129 -6.07 13.55 -1.48
CA ASP A 129 -6.06 12.19 -0.96
C ASP A 129 -6.23 12.15 0.56
N VAL A 130 -6.04 13.26 1.28
CA VAL A 130 -6.13 13.29 2.76
C VAL A 130 -7.14 14.31 3.29
N VAL A 131 -6.96 15.60 2.97
CA VAL A 131 -7.77 16.67 3.56
C VAL A 131 -9.22 16.62 3.06
N LEU A 132 -9.44 16.46 1.76
CA LEU A 132 -10.79 16.43 1.19
C LEU A 132 -11.62 15.22 1.66
N PRO A 133 -11.10 13.97 1.67
CA PRO A 133 -11.83 12.81 2.20
C PRO A 133 -12.16 12.94 3.68
N VAL A 134 -11.24 13.48 4.49
CA VAL A 134 -11.48 13.71 5.92
C VAL A 134 -12.58 14.75 6.13
N LEU A 135 -12.58 15.84 5.37
CA LEU A 135 -13.65 16.84 5.41
C LEU A 135 -15.01 16.24 5.03
N ASP A 136 -15.05 15.41 3.99
CA ASP A 136 -16.29 14.74 3.56
C ASP A 136 -16.78 13.74 4.63
N ALA A 137 -15.89 12.97 5.24
CA ALA A 137 -16.21 12.04 6.32
C ALA A 137 -16.81 12.76 7.54
N ILE A 138 -16.26 13.92 7.94
CA ILE A 138 -16.82 14.74 9.02
C ILE A 138 -18.20 15.28 8.65
N ASP A 139 -18.36 15.76 7.42
CA ASP A 139 -19.65 16.27 6.93
C ASP A 139 -20.73 15.17 6.92
N VAL A 140 -20.38 13.94 6.52
CA VAL A 140 -21.27 12.77 6.55
C VAL A 140 -21.67 12.43 7.99
N GLU A 141 -20.71 12.34 8.90
CA GLU A 141 -20.96 12.01 10.31
C GLU A 141 -21.80 13.09 11.01
N ALA A 142 -21.52 14.37 10.73
CA ALA A 142 -22.25 15.51 11.27
C ALA A 142 -23.73 15.50 10.85
N ARG A 143 -24.01 15.13 9.59
CA ARG A 143 -25.37 14.97 9.07
C ARG A 143 -26.09 13.81 9.74
N GLN A 144 -25.43 12.66 9.93
CA GLN A 144 -26.02 11.50 10.62
C GLN A 144 -26.38 11.79 12.08
N LYS A 145 -25.55 12.58 12.78
CA LYS A 145 -25.78 12.97 14.18
C LYS A 145 -26.64 14.23 14.36
N ASN A 146 -27.22 14.78 13.28
CA ASN A 146 -28.00 16.04 13.26
C ASN A 146 -27.30 17.22 13.95
N ARG A 147 -25.96 17.28 13.85
CA ARG A 147 -25.15 18.39 14.36
C ARG A 147 -24.70 19.24 13.18
N ARG A 148 -25.05 20.52 13.13
CA ARG A 148 -24.48 21.45 12.15
C ARG A 148 -23.08 21.87 12.60
N LEU A 149 -22.06 21.15 12.17
CA LEU A 149 -20.69 21.68 12.20
C LEU A 149 -20.57 22.68 11.05
N SER A 150 -20.36 23.96 11.37
CA SER A 150 -20.22 24.99 10.34
C SER A 150 -18.86 24.87 9.65
N ARG A 151 -18.78 25.17 8.35
CA ARG A 151 -17.52 25.24 7.58
C ARG A 151 -16.42 26.06 8.29
N ARG A 152 -16.80 27.04 9.11
CA ARG A 152 -15.89 27.85 9.93
C ARG A 152 -15.26 27.07 11.09
N HIS A 153 -15.97 26.13 11.72
CA HIS A 153 -15.39 25.26 12.75
C HIS A 153 -14.39 24.27 12.16
N LEU A 154 -14.69 23.70 10.98
CA LEU A 154 -13.76 22.85 10.23
C LEU A 154 -12.50 23.60 9.82
N LEU A 155 -12.64 24.85 9.36
CA LEU A 155 -11.50 25.70 9.02
C LEU A 155 -10.64 26.02 10.24
N ILE A 156 -11.25 26.32 11.39
CA ILE A 156 -10.52 26.60 12.64
C ILE A 156 -9.69 25.39 13.06
N CYS A 157 -10.26 24.18 13.09
CA CYS A 157 -9.52 22.96 13.47
C CYS A 157 -8.33 22.66 12.55
N LEU A 158 -8.38 23.07 11.28
CA LEU A 158 -7.28 22.87 10.32
C LEU A 158 -6.27 24.03 10.31
N THR A 159 -6.67 25.24 10.70
CA THR A 159 -5.78 26.43 10.70
C THR A 159 -5.16 26.74 12.06
N SER A 160 -5.59 26.10 13.14
CA SER A 160 -5.02 26.31 14.48
C SER A 160 -3.78 25.44 14.78
N ALA A 161 -3.17 24.82 13.76
CA ALA A 161 -1.82 24.29 13.89
C ALA A 161 -0.86 25.44 14.22
N PRO A 162 -0.05 25.36 15.30
CA PRO A 162 0.78 26.48 15.73
C PRO A 162 1.92 26.71 14.74
N MET A 163 1.72 27.66 13.82
CA MET A 163 2.77 28.33 13.05
C MET A 163 3.56 29.31 13.94
N GLU A 164 4.12 28.81 15.05
CA GLU A 164 5.11 29.56 15.84
C GLU A 164 6.28 28.65 16.19
N GLN A 165 7.26 28.58 15.27
CA GLN A 165 8.69 28.61 15.59
C GLN A 165 9.56 28.60 14.31
N THR A 166 9.56 29.72 13.60
CA THR A 166 10.74 30.18 12.85
C THR A 166 10.92 31.66 13.10
N SER A 167 11.39 32.00 14.30
CA SER A 167 12.04 33.28 14.58
C SER A 167 13.08 33.02 15.65
N GLY A 168 14.35 33.13 15.27
CA GLY A 168 15.47 33.07 16.20
C GLY A 168 16.58 32.10 15.81
N ILE A 169 17.22 32.32 14.66
CA ILE A 169 18.68 32.13 14.60
C ILE A 169 19.24 33.50 14.21
N ALA A 170 19.92 34.08 15.19
CA ALA A 170 20.73 35.28 15.09
C ALA A 170 21.96 35.05 14.20
#